data_AF-A0A9J9GJV3-F1
#
_entry.id   AF-A0A9J9GJV3-F1
#
_cell.length_a   1.000
_cell.length_b   1.000
_cell.length_c   1.000
_cell.angle_alpha   90.00
_cell.angle_beta   90.00
_cell.angle_gamma   90.00
#
_symmetry.space_group_name_H-M   'P 1'
#
loop_
_entity.id
_entity.type
_entity.pdbx_description
1 polymer ?
#
loop_
_entity_poly.entity_id
_entity_poly.type
_entity_poly.pdbx_seq_one_letter_code
_entity_poly.pdbx_strand_id
1 'polypeptide(L)'
;MLKPGKKHTARFSLMSDIHSEDDTDDIIYDEVCRIIGQCCLMLASKGAETHRARLTYQLKRLHWTIMEQTDFSHTGILLAIELLSPPDE
;
A
#
# COMPACT_ATOMS: atom_id res chain seq x y z
N MET A 1 14.80 1.98 -46.10
CA MET A 1 15.07 3.25 -45.40
C MET A 1 14.13 3.35 -44.21
N LEU A 2 14.67 3.31 -42.99
CA LEU A 2 13.92 3.37 -41.73
C LEU A 2 13.35 4.79 -41.51
N LYS A 3 12.07 4.88 -41.15
CA LYS A 3 11.52 6.07 -40.47
C LYS A 3 11.43 5.74 -38.97
N PRO A 4 12.12 6.46 -38.09
CA PRO A 4 12.11 6.19 -36.67
C PRO A 4 10.78 6.61 -36.04
N GLY A 5 10.16 5.70 -35.30
CA GLY A 5 9.01 5.98 -34.45
C GLY A 5 9.39 6.98 -33.35
N LYS A 6 8.54 7.99 -33.14
CA LYS A 6 8.67 8.92 -32.02
C LYS A 6 8.44 8.16 -30.71
N LYS A 7 9.53 7.75 -30.06
CA LYS A 7 9.54 7.40 -28.64
C LYS A 7 9.64 8.71 -27.86
N HIS A 8 8.56 9.15 -27.24
CA HIS A 8 8.62 10.22 -26.25
C HIS A 8 8.87 9.60 -24.87
N THR A 9 10.11 9.19 -24.64
CA THR A 9 10.65 8.98 -23.29
C THR A 9 11.29 10.28 -22.84
N ALA A 10 10.60 11.00 -21.97
CA ALA A 10 11.10 12.10 -21.14
C ALA A 10 9.87 12.72 -20.46
N ARG A 11 9.82 12.96 -19.16
CA ARG A 11 10.79 12.86 -18.07
C ARG A 11 9.97 12.64 -16.81
N PHE A 12 10.55 11.87 -15.89
CA PHE A 12 10.37 12.02 -14.46
C PHE A 12 10.14 13.50 -14.12
N SER A 13 8.90 13.88 -13.80
CA SER A 13 8.62 15.21 -13.28
C SER A 13 8.86 15.16 -11.79
N LEU A 14 10.10 15.46 -11.42
CA LEU A 14 10.49 15.85 -10.07
C LEU A 14 9.83 17.22 -9.81
N MET A 15 8.69 17.23 -9.14
CA MET A 15 8.08 18.43 -8.54
C MET A 15 8.06 18.15 -7.04
N SER A 16 9.11 18.54 -6.33
CA SER A 16 9.37 19.89 -5.78
C SER A 16 8.79 20.01 -4.38
N ASP A 17 9.59 19.53 -3.44
CA ASP A 17 9.72 19.88 -2.02
C ASP A 17 8.92 21.10 -1.55
N ILE A 18 7.69 20.85 -1.12
CA ILE A 18 7.05 21.54 0.00
C ILE A 18 6.29 20.43 0.74
N HIS A 19 6.86 19.88 1.81
CA HIS A 19 6.16 18.92 2.66
C HIS A 19 5.48 19.70 3.78
N SER A 20 4.21 20.03 3.59
CA SER A 20 3.30 20.35 4.68
C SER A 20 2.91 19.05 5.40
N GLU A 21 2.46 19.13 6.66
CA GLU A 21 1.97 17.95 7.40
C GLU A 21 0.84 17.23 6.63
N ASP A 22 0.07 17.97 5.82
CA ASP A 22 -0.96 17.49 4.88
C ASP A 22 -0.40 16.48 3.86
N ASP A 23 0.78 16.77 3.29
CA ASP A 23 1.42 15.89 2.29
C ASP A 23 1.90 14.57 2.92
N THR A 24 2.20 14.58 4.22
CA THR A 24 2.67 13.38 4.92
C THR A 24 1.51 12.44 5.23
N ASP A 25 0.37 12.98 5.65
CA ASP A 25 -0.85 12.21 5.89
C ASP A 25 -1.38 11.62 4.57
N ASP A 26 -1.33 12.38 3.47
CA ASP A 26 -1.68 11.89 2.13
C ASP A 26 -0.76 10.74 1.69
N ILE A 27 0.56 10.86 1.89
CA ILE A 27 1.51 9.78 1.58
C ILE A 27 1.20 8.52 2.41
N ILE A 28 0.87 8.67 3.69
CA ILE A 28 0.52 7.55 4.56
C ILE A 28 -0.80 6.91 4.11
N TYR A 29 -1.80 7.72 3.77
CA TYR A 29 -3.09 7.23 3.30
C TYR A 29 -2.96 6.48 1.97
N ASP A 30 -2.20 7.02 1.02
CA ASP A 30 -1.89 6.37 -0.25
C ASP A 30 -1.19 5.02 -0.05
N GLU A 31 -0.25 4.96 0.89
CA GLU A 31 0.45 3.73 1.26
C GLU A 31 -0.51 2.68 1.85
N VAL A 32 -1.42 3.11 2.73
CA VAL A 32 -2.46 2.23 3.29
C VAL A 32 -3.38 1.72 2.17
N CYS A 33 -3.86 2.59 1.28
CA CYS A 33 -4.68 2.21 0.13
C CYS A 33 -3.96 1.21 -0.77
N ARG A 34 -2.66 1.44 -1.03
CA ARG A 34 -1.82 0.53 -1.80
C ARG A 34 -1.74 -0.86 -1.15
N ILE A 35 -1.46 -0.92 0.16
CA ILE A 35 -1.35 -2.17 0.91
C ILE A 35 -2.69 -2.95 0.89
N ILE A 36 -3.79 -2.27 1.20
CA ILE A 36 -5.13 -2.90 1.20
C ILE A 36 -5.50 -3.37 -0.20
N GLY A 37 -5.26 -2.55 -1.23
CA GLY A 37 -5.51 -2.89 -2.63
C GLY A 37 -4.71 -4.12 -3.09
N GLN A 38 -3.43 -4.21 -2.73
CA GLN A 38 -2.60 -5.40 -3.01
C GLN A 38 -3.13 -6.65 -2.30
N CYS A 39 -3.58 -6.52 -1.05
CA CYS A 39 -4.18 -7.64 -0.31
C CYS A 39 -5.50 -8.10 -0.95
N CYS A 40 -6.36 -7.16 -1.38
CA CYS A 40 -7.59 -7.45 -2.12
C CYS A 40 -7.28 -8.20 -3.43
N LEU A 41 -6.31 -7.72 -4.22
CA LEU A 41 -5.92 -8.34 -5.47
C LEU A 41 -5.41 -9.77 -5.26
N MET A 42 -4.57 -9.99 -4.25
CA MET A 42 -4.06 -11.32 -3.89
C MET A 42 -5.17 -12.30 -3.50
N LEU A 43 -6.20 -11.83 -2.78
CA LEU A 43 -7.34 -12.68 -2.40
C LEU A 43 -8.23 -12.98 -3.61
N ALA A 44 -8.61 -11.95 -4.36
CA ALA A 44 -9.44 -12.07 -5.55
C ALA A 44 -8.80 -12.97 -6.61
N SER A 45 -7.47 -12.87 -6.82
CA SER A 45 -6.74 -13.72 -7.76
C SER A 45 -6.76 -15.21 -7.37
N LYS A 46 -7.10 -15.53 -6.12
CA LYS A 46 -7.23 -16.90 -5.59
C LYS A 46 -8.70 -17.33 -5.44
N GLY A 47 -9.66 -16.52 -5.93
CA GLY A 47 -11.09 -16.76 -5.77
C GLY A 47 -11.59 -16.63 -4.32
N ALA A 48 -10.84 -15.96 -3.46
CA ALA A 48 -11.22 -15.76 -2.06
C ALA A 48 -11.99 -14.44 -1.86
N GLU A 49 -12.90 -14.45 -0.89
CA GLU A 49 -13.66 -13.25 -0.51
C GLU A 49 -12.76 -12.17 0.11
N THR A 50 -13.14 -10.91 -0.11
CA THR A 50 -12.39 -9.71 0.31
C THR A 50 -13.10 -8.95 1.44
N HIS A 51 -13.82 -9.67 2.32
CA HIS A 51 -14.51 -9.03 3.45
C HIS A 51 -13.51 -8.52 4.50
N ARG A 52 -13.94 -7.50 5.27
CA ARG A 52 -13.10 -6.76 6.23
C ARG A 52 -12.25 -7.67 7.15
N ALA A 53 -12.88 -8.62 7.83
CA ALA A 53 -12.19 -9.54 8.73
C ALA A 53 -11.11 -10.41 8.03
N ARG A 54 -11.33 -10.79 6.76
CA ARG A 54 -10.36 -11.57 5.99
C ARG A 54 -9.13 -10.72 5.65
N LEU A 55 -9.35 -9.47 5.26
CA LEU A 55 -8.28 -8.51 4.99
C LEU A 55 -7.45 -8.26 6.24
N THR A 56 -8.09 -7.96 7.38
CA THR A 56 -7.42 -7.78 8.68
C THR A 56 -6.56 -8.98 9.04
N TYR A 57 -7.08 -10.21 8.87
CA TYR A 57 -6.33 -11.43 9.16
C TYR A 57 -5.06 -11.56 8.28
N GLN A 58 -5.18 -11.32 6.97
CA GLN A 58 -4.01 -11.41 6.08
C GLN A 58 -2.98 -10.32 6.37
N LEU A 59 -3.42 -9.10 6.70
CA LEU A 59 -2.53 -8.01 7.06
C LEU A 59 -1.79 -8.28 8.38
N LYS A 60 -2.46 -8.82 9.41
CA LYS A 60 -1.82 -9.26 10.65
C LYS A 60 -0.75 -10.33 10.39
N ARG A 61 -1.03 -11.28 9.51
CA ARG A 61 -0.04 -12.31 9.11
C ARG A 61 1.15 -11.69 8.39
N LEU A 62 0.91 -10.77 7.45
CA LEU A 62 1.97 -10.07 6.72
C LEU A 62 2.86 -9.26 7.67
N HIS A 63 2.25 -8.52 8.60
CA HIS A 63 2.95 -7.74 9.62
C HIS A 63 3.85 -8.63 10.47
N TRP A 64 3.32 -9.75 10.97
CA TRP A 64 4.09 -10.74 11.73
C TRP A 64 5.29 -11.27 10.93
N THR A 65 5.09 -11.66 9.67
CA THR A 65 6.18 -12.15 8.82
C THR A 65 7.28 -11.11 8.58
N ILE A 66 6.91 -9.84 8.42
CA ILE A 66 7.89 -8.75 8.26
C ILE A 66 8.68 -8.56 9.56
N MET A 67 8.00 -8.59 10.71
CA MET A 67 8.67 -8.50 12.01
C MET A 67 9.66 -9.66 12.21
N GLU A 68 9.28 -10.90 11.91
CA GLU A 68 10.19 -12.05 12.01
C GLU A 68 11.44 -11.91 11.13
N GLN A 69 11.32 -11.27 9.96
CA GLN A 69 12.42 -11.16 8.99
C GLN A 69 13.31 -9.94 9.21
N THR A 70 12.75 -8.86 9.75
CA THR A 70 13.42 -7.55 9.77
C THR A 70 13.60 -6.98 11.17
N ASP A 71 12.93 -7.55 12.18
CA ASP A 71 12.82 -7.00 13.54
C ASP A 71 12.17 -5.59 13.61
N PHE A 72 11.59 -5.12 12.48
CA PHE A 72 10.92 -3.84 12.39
C PHE A 72 9.40 -4.00 12.22
N SER A 73 8.67 -3.10 12.86
CA SER A 73 7.23 -2.97 12.66
C SER A 73 6.94 -2.04 11.48
N HIS A 74 6.10 -2.50 10.54
CA HIS A 74 5.73 -1.70 9.37
C HIS A 74 4.49 -0.84 9.66
N THR A 75 4.69 0.47 9.86
CA THR A 75 3.62 1.42 10.23
C THR A 75 2.43 1.40 9.28
N GLY A 76 2.66 1.39 7.95
CA GLY A 76 1.55 1.34 6.98
C GLY A 76 0.65 0.10 7.11
N ILE A 77 1.19 -1.04 7.55
CA ILE A 77 0.39 -2.26 7.76
C ILE A 77 -0.41 -2.16 9.05
N LEU A 78 0.19 -1.61 10.12
CA LEU A 78 -0.53 -1.37 11.37
C LEU A 78 -1.73 -0.43 11.16
N LEU A 79 -1.52 0.68 10.46
CA LEU A 79 -2.60 1.62 10.13
C LEU A 79 -3.69 0.98 9.28
N ALA A 80 -3.31 0.16 8.28
CA ALA A 80 -4.29 -0.59 7.50
C ALA A 80 -5.11 -1.57 8.36
N ILE A 81 -4.48 -2.21 9.36
CA ILE A 81 -5.17 -3.10 10.32
C ILE A 81 -6.16 -2.30 11.18
N GLU A 82 -5.73 -1.14 11.70
CA GLU A 82 -6.55 -0.26 12.53
C GLU A 82 -7.78 0.25 11.78
N LEU A 83 -7.61 0.73 10.55
CA LEU A 83 -8.73 1.22 9.74
C LEU A 83 -9.75 0.13 9.40
N LEU A 84 -9.30 -1.13 9.24
CA LEU A 84 -10.19 -2.26 8.97
C LEU A 84 -10.75 -2.90 10.25
N SER A 85 -10.15 -2.65 11.41
CA SER A 85 -10.55 -3.24 12.68
C SER A 85 -10.26 -2.26 13.81
N PRO A 86 -11.00 -1.14 13.86
CA PRO A 86 -10.79 -0.13 14.89
C PRO A 86 -11.06 -0.76 16.28
N PRO A 87 -10.38 -0.29 17.33
CA PRO A 87 -10.67 -0.73 18.69
C PRO A 87 -12.14 -0.44 19.02
N ASP A 88 -12.76 -1.33 19.80
CA ASP A 88 -14.12 -1.08 20.32
C ASP A 88 -14.07 0.14 21.27
N GLU A 89 -14.96 1.13 21.06
CA GLU A 89 -15.09 2.35 21.88
C GLU A 89 -15.52 2.06 23.33
#